data_AF-A0A537G184-F1
#
_entry.id   AF-A0A537G184-F1
#
_cell.length_a   1.000
_cell.length_b   1.000
_cell.length_c   1.000
_cell.angle_alpha   90.00
_cell.angle_beta   90.00
_cell.angle_gamma   90.00
#
_symmetry.space_group_name_H-M   'P 1'
#
loop_
_entity.id
_entity.type
_entity.pdbx_description
1 polymer ?
#
loop_
_entity_poly.entity_id
_entity_poly.type
_entity_poly.pdbx_seq_one_letter_code
_entity_poly.pdbx_strand_id
1 'polypeptide(L)'
;MAYQAEISRKNPGCFLFLVDQSESMEDPFGGGEAGRRKAEELATILNKLIHNLSIRCAKSDSIYDYFHVGVLGYSEESCKPALGGELSGRSLVPI
;
A
#
# COMPACT_ATOMS: atom_id res chain seq x y z
N MET A 1 2.81 -24.18 11.19
CA MET A 1 2.49 -23.35 12.37
C MET A 1 2.21 -21.93 11.89
N ALA A 2 1.17 -21.27 12.42
CA ALA A 2 0.87 -19.88 12.07
C ALA A 2 1.82 -18.91 12.80
N TYR A 3 2.07 -17.75 12.21
CA TYR A 3 2.88 -16.69 12.81
C TYR A 3 2.17 -16.12 14.06
N GLN A 4 2.89 -16.04 15.19
CA GLN A 4 2.33 -15.60 16.48
C GLN A 4 3.07 -14.39 17.07
N ALA A 5 4.02 -13.78 16.36
CA ALA A 5 4.75 -12.66 16.92
C ALA A 5 3.83 -11.44 17.05
N GLU A 6 3.79 -10.86 18.23
CA GLU A 6 3.07 -9.61 18.49
C GLU A 6 3.76 -8.45 17.79
N ILE A 7 2.96 -7.60 17.15
CA ILE A 7 3.45 -6.38 16.52
C ILE A 7 3.96 -5.44 17.62
N SER A 8 5.25 -5.15 17.60
CA SER A 8 5.90 -4.28 18.57
C SER A 8 7.04 -3.51 17.92
N ARG A 9 7.62 -2.54 18.61
CA ARG A 9 8.81 -1.80 18.09
C ARG A 9 10.02 -2.70 17.80
N LYS A 10 10.10 -3.86 18.46
CA LYS A 10 11.18 -4.84 18.22
C LYS A 10 10.84 -5.79 17.07
N ASN A 11 9.55 -5.94 16.77
CA ASN A 11 8.99 -6.78 15.71
C ASN A 11 7.98 -5.95 14.89
N PRO A 12 8.46 -5.02 14.05
CA PRO A 12 7.56 -4.20 13.24
C PRO A 12 6.72 -5.09 12.33
N GLY A 13 5.43 -4.76 12.23
CA GLY A 13 4.51 -5.43 11.33
C GLY A 13 4.85 -5.13 9.88
N CYS A 14 4.60 -6.06 8.97
CA CYS A 14 4.80 -5.86 7.53
C CYS A 14 3.44 -5.90 6.83
N PHE A 15 3.07 -4.80 6.18
CA PHE A 15 1.93 -4.73 5.28
C PHE A 15 2.42 -4.78 3.83
N LEU A 16 2.02 -5.81 3.10
CA LEU A 16 2.31 -5.93 1.68
C LEU A 16 1.01 -5.79 0.89
N PHE A 17 0.95 -4.78 0.03
CA PHE A 17 -0.15 -4.56 -0.89
C PHE A 17 0.24 -5.07 -2.28
N LEU A 18 -0.51 -6.04 -2.78
CA LEU A 18 -0.43 -6.47 -4.17
C LEU A 18 -1.51 -5.74 -4.96
N VAL A 19 -1.10 -4.95 -5.95
CA VAL A 19 -1.98 -4.11 -6.75
C VAL A 19 -2.07 -4.70 -8.15
N ASP A 20 -3.28 -5.03 -8.57
CA ASP A 20 -3.56 -5.46 -9.94
C ASP A 20 -3.39 -4.26 -10.91
N GLN A 21 -2.60 -4.44 -11.96
CA GLN A 21 -2.40 -3.47 -13.04
C GLN A 21 -2.80 -4.04 -14.42
N SER A 22 -3.74 -4.98 -14.45
CA SER A 22 -4.34 -5.48 -15.68
C SER A 22 -5.17 -4.40 -16.40
N GLU A 23 -5.42 -4.62 -17.69
CA GLU A 23 -6.22 -3.71 -18.53
C GLU A 23 -7.63 -3.46 -17.95
N SER A 24 -8.22 -4.45 -17.28
CA SER A 24 -9.54 -4.34 -16.64
C SER A 24 -9.61 -3.27 -15.53
N MET A 25 -8.47 -2.81 -15.03
CA MET A 25 -8.37 -1.74 -14.05
C MET A 25 -8.57 -0.34 -14.65
N GLU A 26 -8.53 -0.23 -15.98
CA GLU A 26 -8.90 0.99 -16.71
C GLU A 26 -10.42 1.18 -16.82
N ASP A 27 -11.20 0.11 -16.66
CA ASP A 27 -12.66 0.17 -16.68
C ASP A 27 -13.21 1.13 -15.62
N PRO A 28 -14.41 1.70 -15.85
CA PRO A 28 -15.10 2.49 -14.85
C PRO A 28 -15.45 1.68 -13.60
N PHE A 29 -15.28 2.28 -12.43
CA PHE A 29 -15.70 1.69 -11.17
C PHE A 29 -17.23 1.85 -10.99
N GLY A 30 -17.96 0.73 -10.88
CA GLY A 30 -19.40 0.74 -10.54
C GLY A 30 -20.38 1.07 -11.67
N GLY A 31 -19.95 1.04 -12.94
CA GLY A 31 -20.85 1.13 -14.11
C GLY A 31 -21.57 2.49 -14.32
N GLY A 32 -21.21 3.53 -13.57
CA GLY A 32 -21.84 4.85 -13.65
C GLY A 32 -21.03 5.91 -14.40
N GLU A 33 -21.72 6.94 -14.89
CA GLU A 33 -21.24 8.08 -15.72
C GLU A 33 -20.14 8.96 -15.08
N ALA A 34 -19.71 8.68 -13.83
CA ALA A 34 -18.72 9.49 -13.12
C ALA A 34 -17.26 9.29 -13.60
N GLY A 35 -17.01 8.38 -14.54
CA GLY A 35 -15.78 8.34 -15.35
C GLY A 35 -14.47 7.97 -14.61
N ARG A 36 -14.51 7.65 -13.32
CA ARG A 36 -13.30 7.27 -12.56
C ARG A 36 -13.00 5.79 -12.76
N ARG A 37 -11.74 5.50 -13.09
CA ARG A 37 -11.26 4.14 -13.36
C ARG A 37 -11.12 3.37 -12.05
N LYS A 38 -11.29 2.04 -12.08
CA LYS A 38 -11.04 1.17 -10.91
C LYS A 38 -9.66 1.41 -10.31
N ALA A 39 -8.64 1.60 -11.16
CA ALA A 39 -7.26 1.91 -10.74
C ALA A 39 -7.17 3.20 -9.91
N GLU A 40 -7.91 4.26 -10.29
CA GLU A 40 -7.86 5.55 -9.60
C GLU A 40 -8.52 5.49 -8.23
N GLU A 41 -9.64 4.77 -8.12
CA GLU A 41 -10.30 4.53 -6.84
C GLU A 41 -9.46 3.66 -5.93
N LEU A 42 -8.85 2.58 -6.46
CA LEU A 42 -7.94 1.74 -5.71
C LEU A 42 -6.74 2.54 -5.19
N ALA A 43 -6.10 3.35 -6.04
CA ALA A 43 -5.00 4.22 -5.62
C ALA A 43 -5.42 5.21 -4.54
N THR A 44 -6.63 5.79 -4.65
CA THR A 44 -7.17 6.71 -3.65
C THR A 44 -7.35 6.03 -2.29
N ILE A 45 -7.93 4.82 -2.27
CA ILE A 45 -8.15 4.06 -1.04
C ILE A 45 -6.83 3.59 -0.44
N LEU A 46 -5.90 3.10 -1.26
CA LEU A 46 -4.60 2.64 -0.83
C LEU A 46 -3.79 3.78 -0.18
N ASN A 47 -3.77 4.96 -0.80
CA ASN A 47 -3.12 6.14 -0.25
C ASN A 47 -3.74 6.57 1.09
N LYS A 48 -5.07 6.55 1.22
CA LYS A 48 -5.76 6.82 2.49
C LYS A 48 -5.38 5.79 3.56
N LEU A 49 -5.24 4.52 3.20
CA LEU A 49 -4.88 3.47 4.13
C LEU A 49 -3.43 3.62 4.62
N ILE A 50 -2.47 3.86 3.71
CA ILE A 50 -1.07 4.12 4.06
C ILE A 50 -0.96 5.37 4.94
N HIS A 51 -1.72 6.42 4.64
CA HIS A 51 -1.79 7.63 5.46
C HIS A 51 -2.28 7.32 6.88
N ASN A 52 -3.34 6.53 7.03
CA ASN A 52 -3.84 6.11 8.33
C ASN A 52 -2.84 5.24 9.12
N LEU A 53 -2.08 4.39 8.43
CA LEU A 53 -0.97 3.65 9.06
C LEU A 53 0.12 4.61 9.56
N SER A 54 0.46 5.62 8.77
CA SER A 54 1.44 6.65 9.14
C SER A 54 1.01 7.44 10.37
N ILE A 55 -0.26 7.84 10.46
CA ILE A 55 -0.80 8.51 11.65
C ILE A 55 -0.67 7.61 12.89
N ARG A 56 -0.85 6.29 12.77
CA ARG A 56 -0.71 5.37 13.91
C ARG A 56 0.73 5.24 14.40
N CYS A 57 1.72 5.47 13.53
CA CYS A 57 3.13 5.54 13.91
C CYS A 57 3.46 6.83 14.67
N ALA A 58 2.75 7.94 14.41
CA ALA A 58 2.93 9.20 15.09
C ALA A 58 2.15 9.23 16.42
N LYS A 59 2.85 9.25 17.56
CA LYS A 59 2.24 9.40 18.89
C LYS A 59 2.93 10.48 19.69
N SER A 60 2.17 11.50 20.06
CA SER A 60 2.63 12.66 20.85
C SER A 60 3.88 13.29 20.21
N ASP A 61 5.06 13.11 20.80
CA ASP A 61 6.34 13.69 20.37
C ASP A 61 7.28 12.69 19.69
N SER A 62 6.82 11.50 19.31
CA SER A 62 7.68 10.48 18.72
C SER A 62 7.03 9.74 17.56
N ILE A 63 7.83 9.50 16.52
CA ILE A 63 7.51 8.62 15.40
C ILE A 63 8.04 7.23 15.79
N TYR A 64 7.15 6.26 15.81
CA TYR A 64 7.49 4.88 16.14
C TYR A 64 7.46 4.02 14.87
N ASP A 65 8.57 3.33 14.61
CA ASP A 65 8.71 2.36 13.53
C ASP A 65 7.94 1.07 13.89
N TYR A 66 6.62 1.12 13.74
CA TYR A 66 5.74 -0.02 13.99
C TYR A 66 5.49 -0.84 12.73
N PHE A 67 5.61 -0.24 11.55
CA PHE A 67 5.13 -0.82 10.31
C PHE A 67 6.09 -0.59 9.15
N HIS A 68 6.39 -1.67 8.45
CA HIS A 68 6.92 -1.62 7.09
C HIS A 68 5.78 -1.77 6.09
N VAL A 69 5.82 -0.99 5.01
CA VAL A 69 4.86 -1.06 3.91
C VAL A 69 5.57 -1.37 2.60
N GLY A 70 5.06 -2.37 1.88
CA GLY A 70 5.44 -2.67 0.52
C GLY A 70 4.23 -2.55 -0.39
N VAL A 71 4.41 -1.93 -1.56
CA VAL A 71 3.37 -1.89 -2.60
C VAL A 71 3.97 -2.42 -3.89
N LEU A 72 3.43 -3.54 -4.36
CA LEU A 72 3.85 -4.22 -5.57
C LEU A 72 2.71 -4.22 -6.58
N GLY A 73 2.94 -3.64 -7.74
CA GLY A 73 2.06 -3.77 -8.90
C GLY A 73 2.38 -5.07 -9.64
N TYR A 74 1.37 -5.87 -9.95
CA TYR A 74 1.52 -7.04 -10.80
C TYR A 74 0.71 -6.92 -12.09
N SER A 75 1.28 -7.45 -13.16
CA SER A 75 0.65 -7.69 -14.45
C SER A 75 1.09 -9.05 -14.99
N GLU A 76 0.61 -9.45 -16.17
CA GLU A 76 0.98 -10.73 -16.79
C GLU A 76 2.49 -10.90 -16.97
N GLU A 77 3.21 -9.80 -17.21
CA GLU A 77 4.63 -9.85 -17.56
C GLU A 77 5.57 -9.48 -16.41
N SER A 78 5.08 -8.82 -15.36
CA SER A 78 5.98 -8.36 -14.29
C SER A 78 5.31 -8.09 -12.95
N CYS A 79 6.11 -8.18 -11.88
CA CYS A 79 5.77 -7.70 -10.55
C CYS A 79 6.84 -6.70 -10.12
N LYS A 80 6.46 -5.44 -9.91
CA LYS A 80 7.40 -4.33 -9.65
C LYS A 80 6.90 -3.44 -8.51
N PRO A 81 7.80 -2.76 -7.79
CA PRO A 81 7.42 -1.74 -6.83
C PRO A 81 6.54 -0.67 -7.49
N ALA A 82 5.41 -0.36 -6.85
CA ALA A 82 4.42 0.61 -7.36
C ALA A 82 4.44 1.94 -6.58
N LEU A 83 5.35 2.09 -5.61
CA LEU A 83 5.59 3.39 -4.96
C LEU A 83 6.27 4.35 -5.94
N GLY A 84 5.83 5.61 -5.92
CA GLY A 84 6.36 6.69 -6.75
C GLY A 84 7.28 7.65 -5.99
N GLY A 85 7.78 8.68 -6.69
CA GLY A 85 8.60 9.74 -6.10
C GLY A 85 9.93 9.22 -5.54
N GLU A 86 10.32 9.73 -4.36
CA GLU A 86 11.57 9.35 -3.67
C GLU A 86 11.62 7.87 -3.23
N LEU A 87 10.46 7.20 -3.22
CA LEU A 87 10.33 5.79 -2.86
C LEU A 87 10.28 4.86 -4.08
N SER A 88 10.45 5.42 -5.29
CA SER A 88 10.44 4.63 -6.52
C SER A 88 11.51 3.54 -6.51
N GLY A 89 11.12 2.34 -6.96
CA GLY A 89 12.00 1.16 -7.00
C GLY A 89 12.21 0.48 -5.64
N ARG A 90 11.64 0.98 -4.54
CA ARG A 90 11.73 0.34 -3.22
C ARG A 90 10.56 -0.62 -2.99
N SER A 91 10.86 -1.90 -2.78
CA SER A 91 9.85 -2.93 -2.54
C SER A 91 9.23 -2.88 -1.14
N LEU A 92 9.98 -2.38 -0.15
CA LEU A 92 9.55 -2.29 1.24
C LEU A 92 10.15 -1.01 1.85
N VAL A 93 9.33 -0.23 2.54
CA VAL A 93 9.74 1.03 3.18
C VAL A 93 9.23 1.07 4.63
N PRO A 94 10.01 1.58 5.59
CA PRO A 94 9.51 1.87 6.92
C PRO A 94 8.58 3.09 6.88
N ILE A 95 7.59 3.10 7.77
CA ILE A 95 6.68 4.24 8.02
C ILE A 95 7.09 4.95 9.30
#